data_AF-A0A7C7NXN4-F1
#
_entry.id   AF-A0A7C7NXN4-F1
#
_cell.length_a   1.000
_cell.length_b   1.000
_cell.length_c   1.000
_cell.angle_alpha   90.00
_cell.angle_beta   90.00
_cell.angle_gamma   90.00
#
_symmetry.space_group_name_H-M   'P 1'
#
loop_
_entity.id
_entity.type
_entity.pdbx_description
1 polymer ?
#
loop_
_entity_poly.entity_id
_entity_poly.type
_entity_poly.pdbx_seq_one_letter_code
_entity_poly.pdbx_strand_id
1 'polypeptide(L)'
;NPVIDIMEDQKNITDMGGTMRLGAWDCHIEKDSIAYNVYKSQDIKERHRHRYEFNGDYKEKIEAAGLKTTGYNPETKLVEIVENPSHPWFVGVQYHPEYKSTVANPHPLFVAFVKASLKHHKTK
;
A
#
# COMPACT_ATOMS: atom_id res chain seq x y z
N ASN A 1 6.28 -15.84 15.37
CA ASN A 1 5.31 -15.59 14.29
C ASN A 1 5.67 -14.28 13.61
N PRO A 2 6.16 -14.33 12.36
CA PRO A 2 6.55 -13.15 11.61
C PRO A 2 5.32 -12.34 11.16
N VAL A 3 5.36 -11.02 11.37
CA VAL A 3 4.33 -10.07 10.88
C VAL A 3 4.49 -9.81 9.39
N ILE A 4 5.74 -9.90 8.90
CA ILE A 4 6.12 -9.79 7.50
C ILE A 4 6.81 -11.09 7.13
N ASP A 5 6.28 -11.81 6.15
CA ASP A 5 6.72 -13.16 5.78
C ASP A 5 6.69 -13.35 4.26
N ILE A 6 7.32 -14.41 3.77
CA ILE A 6 7.12 -14.89 2.40
C ILE A 6 5.75 -15.58 2.34
N MET A 7 5.06 -15.52 1.20
CA MET A 7 3.78 -16.21 1.02
C MET A 7 3.89 -17.70 1.33
N GLU A 8 2.88 -18.28 1.97
CA GLU A 8 2.84 -19.70 2.37
C GLU A 8 3.21 -20.63 1.20
N ASP A 9 2.60 -20.38 0.03
CA ASP A 9 2.81 -21.15 -1.21
C ASP A 9 4.24 -21.05 -1.76
N GLN A 10 5.00 -20.06 -1.30
CA GLN A 10 6.37 -19.81 -1.72
C GLN A 10 7.42 -20.31 -0.71
N LYS A 11 7.02 -20.70 0.51
CA LYS A 11 7.95 -21.17 1.57
C LYS A 11 8.70 -22.45 1.18
N ASN A 12 8.12 -23.27 0.30
CA ASN A 12 8.74 -24.51 -0.19
C ASN A 12 9.57 -24.33 -1.48
N ILE A 13 9.63 -23.12 -2.03
CA ILE A 13 10.40 -22.84 -3.25
C ILE A 13 11.86 -22.57 -2.87
N THR A 14 12.74 -23.54 -3.12
CA THR A 14 14.19 -23.41 -2.86
C THR A 14 14.88 -22.42 -3.79
N ASP A 15 14.30 -22.15 -4.97
CA ASP A 15 14.81 -21.19 -5.93
C ASP A 15 14.08 -19.84 -5.80
N MET A 16 14.72 -18.92 -5.11
CA MET A 16 14.20 -17.59 -4.77
C MET A 16 13.78 -16.74 -5.97
N GLY A 17 14.03 -17.17 -7.21
CA GLY A 17 13.53 -16.54 -8.44
C GLY A 17 11.99 -16.49 -8.55
N GLY A 18 11.28 -17.51 -8.05
CA GLY A 18 9.82 -17.62 -8.15
C GLY A 18 9.00 -16.80 -7.15
N THR A 19 9.66 -16.15 -6.19
CA THR A 19 8.99 -15.48 -5.05
C THR A 19 8.80 -13.97 -5.23
N MET A 20 9.40 -13.39 -6.28
CA MET A 20 9.39 -11.96 -6.50
C MET A 20 8.10 -11.50 -7.19
N ARG A 21 7.31 -10.65 -6.52
CA ARG A 21 6.24 -9.87 -7.17
C ARG A 21 6.88 -8.76 -7.98
N LEU A 22 6.82 -8.91 -9.30
CA LEU A 22 7.39 -7.98 -10.26
C LEU A 22 6.29 -7.49 -11.21
N GLY A 23 6.35 -6.21 -11.58
CA GLY A 23 5.45 -5.65 -12.60
C GLY A 23 4.19 -5.05 -12.01
N ALA A 24 3.18 -4.88 -12.84
CA ALA A 24 1.97 -4.13 -12.49
C ALA A 24 0.88 -5.05 -11.95
N TRP A 25 0.43 -4.81 -10.72
CA TRP A 25 -0.59 -5.60 -10.02
C TRP A 25 -1.79 -4.74 -9.66
N ASP A 26 -2.96 -5.36 -9.60
CA ASP A 26 -4.20 -4.69 -9.24
C ASP A 26 -4.28 -4.49 -7.71
N CYS A 27 -4.85 -3.36 -7.31
CA CYS A 27 -5.10 -3.01 -5.92
C CYS A 27 -6.49 -2.36 -5.84
N HIS A 28 -7.36 -2.95 -5.01
CA HIS A 28 -8.67 -2.44 -4.67
C HIS A 28 -8.59 -1.61 -3.40
N ILE A 29 -9.14 -0.40 -3.44
CA ILE A 29 -9.07 0.61 -2.39
C ILE A 29 -10.45 0.81 -1.75
N GLU A 30 -10.47 0.83 -0.42
CA GLU A 30 -11.64 1.13 0.38
C GLU A 30 -12.07 2.59 0.21
N LYS A 31 -13.38 2.84 0.04
CA LYS A 31 -13.91 4.20 -0.21
C LYS A 31 -13.63 5.19 0.93
N ASP A 32 -13.61 4.69 2.16
CA ASP A 32 -13.39 5.49 3.36
C ASP A 32 -11.90 5.59 3.72
N SER A 33 -11.05 5.86 2.72
CA SER A 33 -9.59 5.94 2.87
C SER A 33 -9.01 7.24 2.32
N ILE A 34 -7.81 7.59 2.79
CA ILE A 34 -7.01 8.68 2.21
C ILE A 34 -6.66 8.34 0.77
N ALA A 35 -6.26 7.09 0.50
CA ALA A 35 -5.91 6.61 -0.84
C ALA A 35 -7.06 6.81 -1.83
N TYR A 36 -8.31 6.49 -1.48
CA TYR A 36 -9.46 6.72 -2.37
C TYR A 36 -9.67 8.21 -2.65
N ASN A 37 -9.50 9.08 -1.66
CA ASN A 37 -9.60 10.53 -1.87
C ASN A 37 -8.51 11.08 -2.80
N VAL A 38 -7.35 10.42 -2.83
CA VAL A 38 -6.21 10.78 -3.68
C VAL A 38 -6.39 10.26 -5.11
N TYR A 39 -6.67 8.97 -5.27
CA TYR A 39 -6.79 8.31 -6.56
C TYR A 39 -8.14 8.57 -7.24
N LYS A 40 -9.20 8.79 -6.45
CA LYS A 40 -10.59 8.89 -6.90
C LYS A 40 -11.07 7.70 -7.73
N SER A 41 -10.48 6.53 -7.46
CA SER A 41 -10.80 5.23 -8.05
C SER A 41 -10.67 4.18 -6.96
N GLN A 42 -11.54 3.18 -6.98
CA GLN A 42 -11.39 2.00 -6.12
C GLN A 42 -10.38 1.03 -6.71
N ASP A 43 -10.35 0.87 -8.03
CA ASP A 43 -9.45 -0.06 -8.69
C ASP A 43 -8.29 0.71 -9.31
N ILE A 44 -7.08 0.38 -8.87
CA ILE A 44 -5.83 0.93 -9.39
C ILE A 44 -4.88 -0.21 -9.77
N LYS A 45 -3.88 0.12 -10.58
CA LYS A 45 -2.83 -0.82 -10.98
C LYS A 45 -1.45 -0.21 -10.77
N GLU A 46 -0.63 -0.81 -9.92
CA GLU A 46 0.64 -0.24 -9.46
C GLU A 46 1.80 -1.23 -9.59
N ARG A 47 3.03 -0.71 -9.61
CA ARG A 47 4.22 -1.52 -9.89
C ARG A 47 4.88 -2.03 -8.61
N HIS A 48 5.11 -3.33 -8.54
CA HIS A 48 5.76 -4.01 -7.41
C HIS A 48 7.15 -4.50 -7.78
N ARG A 49 8.01 -4.57 -6.76
CA ARG A 49 9.33 -5.21 -6.82
C ARG A 49 9.77 -5.63 -5.42
N HIS A 50 9.01 -6.54 -4.80
CA HIS A 50 9.32 -7.10 -3.47
C HIS A 50 9.02 -8.60 -3.42
N ARG A 51 9.38 -9.23 -2.30
CA ARG A 51 9.19 -10.67 -2.01
C ARG A 51 8.42 -10.93 -0.72
N TYR A 52 8.57 -10.02 0.25
CA TYR A 52 7.94 -10.16 1.55
C TYR A 52 6.59 -9.46 1.54
N GLU A 53 5.63 -10.10 2.19
CA GLU A 53 4.24 -9.71 2.27
C GLU A 53 3.81 -9.56 3.73
N PHE A 54 2.78 -8.74 3.96
CA PHE A 54 2.16 -8.67 5.28
C PHE A 54 1.42 -9.98 5.57
N ASN A 55 1.67 -10.54 6.75
CA ASN A 55 0.97 -11.73 7.21
C ASN A 55 -0.47 -11.36 7.61
N GLY A 56 -1.44 -11.84 6.83
CA GLY A 56 -2.86 -11.60 7.03
C GLY A 56 -3.40 -11.99 8.41
N ASP A 57 -2.76 -12.95 9.11
CA ASP A 57 -3.13 -13.35 10.47
C ASP A 57 -3.01 -12.20 11.49
N TYR A 58 -2.26 -11.16 11.15
CA TYR A 58 -2.08 -9.97 11.99
C TYR A 58 -3.04 -8.84 11.69
N LYS A 59 -3.86 -8.95 10.63
CA LYS A 59 -4.74 -7.87 10.17
C LYS A 59 -5.62 -7.32 11.31
N GLU A 60 -6.35 -8.21 11.99
CA GLU A 60 -7.26 -7.80 13.07
C GLU A 60 -6.51 -7.09 14.22
N LYS A 61 -5.30 -7.55 14.53
CA LYS A 61 -4.47 -6.98 15.61
C LYS A 61 -3.97 -5.58 15.26
N ILE A 62 -3.54 -5.35 14.01
CA ILE A 62 -3.06 -4.02 13.57
C ILE A 62 -4.22 -3.03 13.46
N GLU A 63 -5.39 -3.49 12.99
CA GLU A 63 -6.59 -2.67 12.88
C GLU A 63 -7.14 -2.29 14.26
N ALA A 64 -7.15 -3.23 15.21
CA ALA A 64 -7.48 -2.96 16.61
C ALA A 64 -6.49 -1.98 17.27
N ALA A 65 -5.23 -1.97 16.85
CA ALA A 65 -4.23 -0.99 17.29
C ALA A 65 -4.34 0.37 16.59
N GLY A 66 -5.26 0.52 15.63
CA GLY A 66 -5.58 1.78 14.96
C GLY A 66 -5.00 1.94 13.56
N LEU A 67 -4.20 1.00 13.05
CA LEU A 67 -3.69 1.04 11.67
C LEU A 67 -4.65 0.27 10.75
N LYS A 68 -5.30 0.97 9.82
CA LYS A 68 -6.25 0.38 8.88
C LYS A 68 -5.54 -0.19 7.66
N THR A 69 -5.99 -1.36 7.19
CA THR A 69 -5.66 -1.84 5.86
C THR A 69 -6.71 -1.32 4.89
N THR A 70 -6.30 -0.48 3.93
CA THR A 70 -7.24 0.27 3.06
C THR A 70 -7.08 -0.05 1.58
N GLY A 71 -6.11 -0.89 1.23
CA GLY A 71 -5.90 -1.36 -0.11
C GLY A 71 -5.41 -2.80 -0.12
N TYR A 72 -5.99 -3.63 -0.99
CA TYR A 72 -5.64 -5.03 -1.10
C TYR A 72 -5.69 -5.51 -2.56
N ASN A 73 -4.89 -6.53 -2.88
CA ASN A 73 -5.02 -7.19 -4.18
C ASN A 73 -6.33 -8.01 -4.22
N PRO A 74 -7.21 -7.81 -5.21
CA PRO A 74 -8.52 -8.45 -5.23
C PRO A 74 -8.46 -9.98 -5.40
N GLU A 75 -7.40 -10.50 -6.03
CA GLU A 75 -7.20 -11.93 -6.30
C GLU A 75 -6.53 -12.61 -5.11
N THR A 76 -5.37 -12.12 -4.67
CA THR A 76 -4.53 -12.76 -3.64
C THR A 76 -4.89 -12.34 -2.21
N LYS A 77 -5.70 -11.29 -2.05
CA LYS A 77 -6.04 -10.67 -0.75
C LYS A 77 -4.87 -10.08 0.03
N LEU A 78 -3.69 -9.96 -0.59
CA LEU A 78 -2.53 -9.32 0.00
C LEU A 78 -2.83 -7.85 0.31
N VAL A 79 -2.36 -7.38 1.47
CA VAL A 79 -2.50 -5.97 1.87
C VAL A 79 -1.45 -5.15 1.13
N GLU A 80 -1.93 -4.15 0.38
CA GLU A 80 -1.10 -3.28 -0.47
C GLU A 80 -0.96 -1.87 0.11
N ILE A 81 -1.96 -1.42 0.89
CA ILE A 81 -2.02 -0.07 1.47
C ILE A 81 -2.44 -0.15 2.94
N VAL A 82 -1.71 0.58 3.78
CA VAL A 82 -2.04 0.81 5.19
C VAL A 82 -2.14 2.30 5.49
N GLU A 83 -3.05 2.67 6.38
CA GLU A 83 -3.29 4.06 6.75
C GLU A 83 -3.50 4.20 8.26
N ASN A 84 -3.05 5.32 8.83
CA ASN A 84 -3.36 5.67 10.21
C ASN A 84 -4.33 6.87 10.24
N PRO A 85 -5.62 6.65 10.52
CA PRO A 85 -6.62 7.72 10.57
C PRO A 85 -6.42 8.70 11.74
N SER A 86 -5.62 8.35 12.76
CA SER A 86 -5.31 9.25 13.88
C SER A 86 -4.24 10.28 13.51
N HIS A 87 -3.56 10.13 12.38
CA HIS A 87 -2.52 11.04 11.92
C HIS A 87 -3.05 11.93 10.77
N PRO A 88 -2.71 13.24 10.71
CA PRO A 88 -3.25 14.14 9.68
C PRO A 88 -2.98 13.69 8.23
N TRP A 89 -1.91 12.94 8.03
CA TRP A 89 -1.57 12.29 6.77
C TRP A 89 -0.65 11.09 7.01
N PHE A 90 -1.15 9.88 6.90
CA PHE A 90 -0.32 8.67 7.00
C PHE A 90 -0.84 7.62 6.02
N VAL A 91 -0.03 7.34 4.99
CA VAL A 91 -0.31 6.34 3.97
C VAL A 91 0.98 5.58 3.72
N GLY A 92 0.96 4.27 3.93
CA GLY A 92 2.02 3.34 3.56
C GLY A 92 1.55 2.47 2.41
N VAL A 93 2.37 2.33 1.38
CA VAL A 93 2.09 1.48 0.21
C VAL A 93 3.23 0.50 0.00
N GLN A 94 2.92 -0.69 -0.48
CA GLN A 94 3.92 -1.72 -0.77
C GLN A 94 4.48 -1.60 -2.20
N TYR A 95 3.69 -1.06 -3.12
CA TYR A 95 4.12 -0.74 -4.49
C TYR A 95 5.02 0.50 -4.57
N HIS A 96 5.55 0.74 -5.76
CA HIS A 96 6.48 1.82 -6.11
C HIS A 96 5.78 2.92 -6.94
N PRO A 97 5.08 3.88 -6.31
CA PRO A 97 4.40 4.97 -7.02
C PRO A 97 5.38 5.85 -7.82
N GLU A 98 6.66 5.88 -7.45
CA GLU A 98 7.74 6.56 -8.18
C GLU A 98 7.92 6.05 -9.60
N TYR A 99 7.63 4.78 -9.88
CA TYR A 99 7.78 4.23 -11.24
C TYR A 99 6.69 4.70 -12.21
N LYS A 100 5.60 5.29 -11.71
CA LYS A 100 4.53 5.87 -12.53
C LYS A 100 4.48 7.40 -12.46
N SER A 101 5.36 8.02 -11.68
CA SER A 101 5.46 9.46 -11.59
C SER A 101 6.32 10.02 -12.72
N THR A 102 5.82 11.03 -13.42
CA THR A 102 6.58 11.76 -14.45
C THR A 102 6.50 13.27 -14.19
N VAL A 103 7.33 14.06 -14.88
CA VAL A 103 7.29 15.53 -14.75
C VAL A 103 5.93 16.09 -15.18
N ALA A 104 5.37 15.59 -16.28
CA ALA A 104 4.08 16.04 -16.80
C ALA A 104 2.90 15.50 -15.96
N ASN A 105 3.03 14.29 -15.42
CA ASN A 105 2.00 13.61 -14.64
C ASN A 105 2.63 13.11 -13.33
N PRO A 106 2.77 13.97 -12.32
CA PRO A 106 3.28 13.56 -11.02
C PRO A 106 2.29 12.62 -10.35
N HIS A 107 2.80 11.57 -9.71
CA HIS A 107 1.94 10.56 -9.09
C HIS A 107 1.09 11.18 -7.96
N PRO A 108 -0.22 10.88 -7.90
CA PRO A 108 -1.16 11.60 -7.04
C PRO A 108 -0.84 11.48 -5.54
N LEU A 109 -0.29 10.35 -5.07
CA LEU A 109 0.16 10.20 -3.68
C LEU A 109 1.24 11.22 -3.29
N PHE A 110 2.21 11.50 -4.17
CA PHE A 110 3.26 12.48 -3.87
C PHE A 110 2.70 13.91 -3.84
N VAL A 111 1.85 14.25 -4.81
CA VAL A 111 1.17 15.56 -4.85
C VAL A 111 0.36 15.78 -3.57
N ALA A 112 -0.37 14.75 -3.14
CA ALA A 112 -1.20 14.83 -1.95
C ALA A 112 -0.37 14.89 -0.66
N PHE A 113 0.74 14.15 -0.55
CA PHE A 113 1.66 14.25 0.57
C PHE A 113 2.27 15.65 0.71
N VAL A 114 2.72 16.25 -0.39
CA VAL A 114 3.26 17.63 -0.37
C VAL A 114 2.17 18.63 0.04
N LYS A 115 0.94 18.49 -0.47
CA LYS A 115 -0.20 19.32 -0.06
C LYS A 115 -0.51 19.19 1.43
N ALA A 116 -0.52 17.96 1.97
CA ALA A 116 -0.71 17.71 3.39
C ALA A 116 0.40 18.33 4.24
N SER A 117 1.65 18.24 3.78
CA SER A 117 2.81 18.85 4.44
C SER A 117 2.70 20.38 4.49
N LEU A 118 2.31 21.00 3.37
CA LEU A 118 2.08 22.45 3.32
C LEU A 118 0.93 22.88 4.23
N LYS A 119 -0.16 22.11 4.28
CA LYS A 119 -1.29 22.37 5.19
C LYS A 119 -0.85 22.30 6.65
N HIS A 120 -0.07 21.27 7.01
CA HIS A 120 0.47 21.14 8.37
C HIS A 120 1.38 22.32 8.74
N HIS A 121 2.26 22.75 7.84
CA HIS A 121 3.12 23.92 8.06
C HIS A 121 2.32 25.21 8.32
N LYS A 122 1.20 25.42 7.63
CA LYS A 122 0.34 26.61 7.80
C LYS A 122 -0.54 26.59 9.06
N THR A 123 -0.76 25.42 9.64
CA THR A 123 -1.65 25.23 10.80
C THR A 123 -0.89 25.09 12.12
N LYS A 124 0.44 25.07 12.05
CA LYS A 124 1.36 25.15 13.17
C LYS A 124 1.72 26.61 13.43
#